data_AF-A0AA88CS15-F1
#
_entry.id   AF-A0AA88CS15-F1
#
_cell.length_a   1.000
_cell.length_b   1.000
_cell.length_c   1.000
_cell.angle_alpha   90.00
_cell.angle_beta   90.00
_cell.angle_gamma   90.00
#
_symmetry.space_group_name_H-M   'P 1'
#
loop_
_entity.id
_entity.type
_entity.pdbx_description
1 polymer ?
#
loop_
_entity_poly.entity_id
_entity_poly.type
_entity_poly.pdbx_seq_one_letter_code
_entity_poly.pdbx_strand_id
1 'polypeptide(L)'
;MKKVSAIAALLVVVAMTTVFMAEPGQAAITCSQVDMALRPCLEYLKGTVTQPPEECCSGVATIRQNTPTKTDRQIACQCVKRAADALTGLNEDAAKNLPTKCEIQINVPISKNVNCNM
;
A
#
# COMPACT_ATOMS: atom_id res chain seq x y z
N MET A 1 30.45 -16.64 54.63
CA MET A 1 29.12 -16.72 55.29
C MET A 1 28.33 -15.47 54.88
N LYS A 2 27.38 -15.50 53.94
CA LYS A 2 26.01 -16.01 54.08
C LYS A 2 25.42 -16.38 52.70
N LYS A 3 25.16 -17.69 52.54
CA LYS A 3 24.05 -18.35 51.84
C LYS A 3 23.66 -17.81 50.45
N VAL A 4 24.28 -18.42 49.43
CA VAL A 4 23.71 -18.57 48.09
C VAL A 4 22.42 -19.38 48.23
N SER A 5 21.25 -18.74 48.07
CA SER A 5 19.97 -19.44 48.04
C SER A 5 19.61 -19.71 46.59
N ALA A 6 19.83 -20.97 46.20
CA ALA A 6 19.45 -21.51 44.92
C ALA A 6 17.93 -21.72 44.86
N ILE A 7 17.39 -21.50 43.65
CA ILE A 7 16.20 -22.17 43.09
C ILE A 7 14.85 -21.76 43.69
N ALA A 8 14.18 -20.79 43.07
CA ALA A 8 12.75 -20.84 42.75
C ALA A 8 12.39 -19.70 41.79
N ALA A 9 11.54 -19.99 40.80
CA ALA A 9 10.97 -19.09 39.79
C ALA A 9 11.95 -18.69 38.67
N LEU A 10 12.24 -19.58 37.70
CA LEU A 10 11.44 -19.75 36.48
C LEU A 10 10.86 -18.44 35.91
N LEU A 11 11.38 -18.07 34.74
CA LEU A 11 10.65 -17.44 33.63
C LEU A 11 10.06 -16.05 33.88
N VAL A 12 10.90 -15.03 33.79
CA VAL A 12 10.42 -13.72 33.32
C VAL A 12 11.30 -13.28 32.15
N VAL A 13 11.11 -13.97 31.02
CA VAL A 13 11.39 -13.40 29.70
C VAL A 13 10.36 -12.29 29.51
N VAL A 14 10.68 -11.08 29.98
CA VAL A 14 9.88 -9.89 29.63
C VAL A 14 10.12 -9.66 28.15
N ALA A 15 9.25 -10.25 27.34
CA ALA A 15 9.05 -9.87 25.96
C ALA A 15 8.85 -8.35 25.94
N MET A 16 9.80 -7.62 25.36
CA MET A 16 9.61 -6.23 24.98
C MET A 16 8.56 -6.21 23.87
N THR A 17 7.29 -6.30 24.25
CA THR A 17 6.17 -6.11 23.35
C THR A 17 6.20 -4.64 22.96
N THR A 18 6.68 -4.37 21.75
CA THR A 18 6.54 -3.08 21.08
C THR A 18 5.07 -2.69 21.15
N VAL A 19 4.78 -1.67 21.95
CA VAL A 19 3.43 -1.13 22.07
C VAL A 19 3.14 -0.44 20.74
N PHE A 20 2.43 -1.14 19.85
CA PHE A 20 1.82 -0.50 18.69
C PHE A 20 0.73 0.43 19.24
N MET A 21 1.08 1.71 19.35
CA MET A 21 0.09 2.77 19.49
C MET A 21 -0.70 2.79 18.16
N ALA A 22 -1.79 2.02 18.10
CA ALA A 22 -2.78 2.20 17.06
C ALA A 22 -3.53 3.50 17.41
N GLU A 23 -3.16 4.60 16.75
CA GLU A 23 -3.98 5.81 16.75
C GLU A 23 -5.38 5.44 16.26
N PRO A 24 -6.44 5.72 17.04
CA PRO A 24 -7.80 5.44 16.61
C PRO A 24 -8.21 6.52 15.61
N GLY A 25 -8.54 6.16 14.37
CA GLY A 25 -9.33 7.06 13.53
C GLY A 25 -9.24 7.01 12.01
N GLN A 26 -8.45 6.13 11.39
CA GLN A 26 -8.49 5.95 9.93
C GLN A 26 -8.68 4.47 9.60
N ALA A 27 -9.78 4.15 8.93
CA ALA A 27 -9.96 2.81 8.37
C ALA A 27 -8.81 2.56 7.39
N ALA A 28 -8.00 1.54 7.65
CA ALA A 28 -6.89 1.19 6.79
C ALA A 28 -7.40 0.93 5.37
N ILE A 29 -6.71 1.51 4.37
CA ILE A 29 -7.03 1.27 2.96
C ILE A 29 -6.99 -0.24 2.67
N THR A 30 -8.01 -0.73 1.98
CA THR A 30 -8.13 -2.15 1.61
C THR A 30 -7.80 -2.37 0.14
N CYS A 31 -7.38 -3.60 -0.21
CA CYS A 31 -7.11 -3.92 -1.62
C CYS A 31 -8.36 -3.84 -2.51
N SER A 32 -9.56 -4.11 -1.96
CA SER A 32 -10.81 -3.94 -2.71
C SER A 32 -11.05 -2.48 -3.08
N GLN A 33 -10.74 -1.54 -2.18
CA GLN A 33 -10.84 -0.11 -2.48
C GLN A 33 -9.83 0.32 -3.56
N VAL A 34 -8.60 -0.21 -3.51
CA VAL A 34 -7.59 0.04 -4.55
C VAL A 34 -8.04 -0.51 -5.90
N ASP A 35 -8.55 -1.74 -5.95
CA ASP A 35 -9.05 -2.36 -7.18
C ASP A 35 -10.20 -1.55 -7.79
N MET A 36 -11.17 -1.14 -6.96
CA MET A 36 -12.30 -0.33 -7.40
C MET A 36 -11.85 1.03 -7.94
N ALA A 37 -10.88 1.67 -7.28
CA ALA A 37 -10.33 2.95 -7.70
C ALA A 37 -9.56 2.84 -9.03
N LEU A 38 -8.85 1.74 -9.27
CA LEU A 38 -8.07 1.55 -10.51
C LEU A 38 -8.87 0.92 -11.66
N ARG A 39 -10.05 0.36 -11.41
CA ARG A 39 -10.89 -0.27 -12.45
C ARG A 39 -11.18 0.64 -13.66
N PRO A 40 -11.46 1.94 -13.52
CA PRO A 40 -11.66 2.82 -14.68
C PRO A 40 -10.38 3.02 -15.51
N CYS A 41 -9.21 2.69 -14.98
CA CYS A 41 -7.92 2.89 -15.64
C CYS A 41 -7.54 1.75 -16.60
N LEU A 42 -8.29 0.64 -16.63
CA LEU A 42 -7.82 -0.60 -17.26
C LEU A 42 -7.44 -0.45 -18.74
N GLU A 43 -8.21 0.30 -19.53
CA GLU A 43 -7.90 0.54 -20.95
C GLU A 43 -6.59 1.33 -21.11
N TYR A 44 -6.41 2.37 -20.29
CA TYR A 44 -5.16 3.14 -20.28
C TYR A 44 -3.97 2.28 -19.81
N LEU A 45 -4.16 1.49 -18.75
CA LEU A 45 -3.13 0.60 -18.20
C LEU A 45 -2.75 -0.53 -19.18
N LYS A 46 -3.62 -0.90 -20.11
CA LYS A 46 -3.28 -1.81 -21.23
C LYS A 46 -2.70 -1.09 -22.44
N GLY A 47 -2.71 0.25 -22.45
CA GLY A 47 -2.25 1.06 -23.57
C GLY A 47 -3.21 1.04 -24.76
N THR A 48 -4.48 0.67 -24.59
CA THR A 48 -5.50 0.73 -25.66
C THR A 48 -5.99 2.15 -25.90
N VAL A 49 -5.84 3.02 -24.90
CA VAL A 49 -6.07 4.46 -25.00
C VAL A 49 -4.83 5.24 -24.53
N THR A 50 -4.62 6.42 -25.09
CA THR A 50 -3.44 7.27 -24.80
C THR A 50 -3.63 8.22 -23.63
N GLN A 51 -4.87 8.45 -23.20
CA GLN A 51 -5.23 9.32 -22.08
C GLN A 51 -6.12 8.56 -21.09
N PRO A 52 -5.89 8.70 -19.78
CA PRO A 52 -6.77 8.11 -18.77
C PRO A 52 -8.12 8.83 -18.75
N PRO A 53 -9.24 8.11 -18.54
CA PRO A 53 -10.54 8.73 -18.26
C PRO A 53 -10.50 9.57 -16.96
N GLU A 54 -11.41 10.53 -16.83
CA GLU A 54 -11.50 11.36 -15.63
C GLU A 54 -11.77 10.53 -14.35
N GLU A 55 -12.58 9.48 -14.48
CA GLU A 55 -12.88 8.56 -13.38
C GLU A 55 -11.65 7.78 -12.94
N CYS A 56 -10.74 7.49 -13.87
CA CYS A 56 -9.46 6.86 -13.54
C CYS A 56 -8.61 7.80 -12.67
N CYS A 57 -8.47 9.06 -13.07
CA CYS A 57 -7.74 10.05 -12.30
C CYS A 57 -8.39 10.34 -10.93
N SER A 58 -9.73 10.35 -10.87
CA SER A 58 -10.47 10.43 -9.60
C SER A 58 -10.18 9.26 -8.67
N GLY A 59 -10.05 8.04 -9.22
CA GLY A 59 -9.61 6.87 -8.48
C GLY A 59 -8.19 6.99 -7.93
N VAL A 60 -7.24 7.46 -8.75
CA VAL A 60 -5.86 7.73 -8.30
C VAL A 60 -5.83 8.78 -7.18
N ALA A 61 -6.65 9.82 -7.29
CA ALA A 61 -6.79 10.85 -6.26
C ALA A 61 -7.33 10.27 -4.94
N THR A 62 -8.26 9.33 -5.04
CA THR A 62 -8.83 8.62 -3.89
C THR A 62 -7.76 7.77 -3.19
N ILE A 63 -6.93 7.04 -3.93
CA ILE A 63 -5.81 6.27 -3.33
C ILE A 63 -4.85 7.21 -2.59
N ARG A 64 -4.50 8.36 -3.19
CA ARG A 64 -3.66 9.38 -2.53
C ARG A 64 -4.30 9.88 -1.22
N GLN A 65 -5.59 10.20 -1.23
CA GLN A 65 -6.29 10.73 -0.05
C GLN A 65 -6.36 9.71 1.09
N ASN A 66 -6.47 8.42 0.75
CA ASN A 66 -6.55 7.32 1.72
C ASN A 66 -5.18 6.73 2.10
N THR A 67 -4.08 7.40 1.72
CA THR A 67 -2.72 6.95 2.08
C THR A 67 -1.85 8.02 2.75
N PRO A 68 -2.36 8.69 3.81
CA PRO A 68 -1.62 9.76 4.49
C PRO A 68 -0.36 9.24 5.19
N THR A 69 -0.40 8.05 5.77
CA THR A 69 0.71 7.51 6.55
C THR A 69 1.62 6.60 5.72
N LYS A 70 2.83 6.34 6.25
CA LYS A 70 3.75 5.37 5.67
C LYS A 70 3.13 3.98 5.57
N THR A 71 2.47 3.55 6.64
CA THR A 71 1.80 2.25 6.72
C THR A 71 0.72 2.11 5.65
N ASP A 72 -0.13 3.14 5.48
CA ASP A 72 -1.19 3.09 4.45
C ASP A 72 -0.60 2.99 3.04
N ARG A 73 0.48 3.73 2.76
CA ARG A 73 1.17 3.66 1.47
C ARG A 73 1.77 2.28 1.21
N GLN A 74 2.34 1.63 2.22
CA GLN A 74 2.88 0.28 2.11
C GLN A 74 1.76 -0.73 1.79
N ILE A 75 0.63 -0.64 2.51
CA ILE A 75 -0.55 -1.48 2.27
C ILE A 75 -1.09 -1.26 0.85
N ALA A 76 -1.33 -0.01 0.48
CA ALA A 76 -1.80 0.34 -0.86
C ALA A 76 -0.83 -0.14 -1.95
N CYS A 77 0.47 0.02 -1.75
CA CYS A 77 1.48 -0.47 -2.69
C CYS A 77 1.39 -1.97 -2.91
N GLN A 78 1.23 -2.76 -1.83
CA GLN A 78 1.06 -4.21 -1.95
C GLN A 78 -0.22 -4.57 -2.71
N CYS A 79 -1.32 -3.85 -2.45
CA CYS A 79 -2.57 -4.02 -3.18
C CYS A 79 -2.45 -3.68 -4.67
N VAL A 80 -1.79 -2.55 -5.00
CA VAL A 80 -1.52 -2.12 -6.37
C VAL A 80 -0.66 -3.14 -7.10
N LYS A 81 0.41 -3.62 -6.47
CA LYS A 81 1.29 -4.66 -7.02
C LYS A 81 0.50 -5.93 -7.37
N ARG A 82 -0.33 -6.41 -6.43
CA ARG A 82 -1.20 -7.58 -6.64
C ARG A 82 -2.18 -7.36 -7.81
N ALA A 83 -2.81 -6.19 -7.88
CA ALA A 83 -3.74 -5.85 -8.96
C ALA A 83 -3.02 -5.80 -10.32
N ALA A 84 -1.82 -5.21 -10.35
CA ALA A 84 -0.98 -5.13 -11.52
C ALA A 84 -0.52 -6.51 -12.01
N ASP A 85 -0.15 -7.41 -11.09
CA ASP A 85 0.21 -8.80 -11.39
C ASP A 85 -0.97 -9.60 -11.97
N ALA A 86 -2.20 -9.33 -11.52
CA ALA A 86 -3.41 -9.97 -12.02
C ALA A 86 -3.87 -9.44 -13.40
N LEU A 87 -3.40 -8.25 -13.80
CA LEU A 87 -3.80 -7.62 -15.04
C LEU A 87 -2.98 -8.15 -16.22
N THR A 88 -3.58 -9.08 -16.98
CA THR A 88 -2.97 -9.57 -18.23
C THR A 88 -2.87 -8.43 -19.25
N GLY A 89 -1.68 -8.29 -19.85
CA GLY A 89 -1.40 -7.25 -20.84
C GLY A 89 -1.13 -5.86 -20.25
N LEU A 90 -0.82 -5.76 -18.96
CA LEU A 90 -0.40 -4.49 -18.35
C LEU A 90 0.80 -3.88 -19.09
N ASN A 91 0.62 -2.65 -19.55
CA ASN A 91 1.68 -1.78 -20.03
C ASN A 91 2.31 -1.06 -18.83
N GLU A 92 3.52 -1.48 -18.46
CA GLU A 92 4.24 -0.93 -17.31
C GLU A 92 4.59 0.55 -17.45
N ASP A 93 4.85 1.02 -18.67
CA ASP A 93 5.16 2.44 -18.89
C ASP A 93 3.90 3.30 -18.75
N ALA A 94 2.75 2.81 -19.21
CA ALA A 94 1.46 3.47 -18.95
C ALA A 94 1.18 3.53 -17.45
N ALA A 95 1.36 2.41 -16.73
CA ALA A 95 1.15 2.34 -15.28
C ALA A 95 2.00 3.37 -14.51
N LYS A 96 3.30 3.43 -14.80
CA LYS A 96 4.22 4.39 -14.16
C LYS A 96 3.89 5.85 -14.47
N ASN A 97 3.43 6.12 -15.69
CA ASN A 97 3.09 7.48 -16.13
C ASN A 97 1.69 7.93 -15.70
N LEU A 98 0.83 7.01 -15.23
CA LEU A 98 -0.54 7.32 -14.88
C LEU A 98 -0.68 8.49 -13.88
N PRO A 99 0.07 8.55 -12.75
CA PRO A 99 -0.07 9.68 -11.82
C PRO A 99 0.30 11.01 -12.46
N THR A 100 1.34 11.06 -13.29
CA THR A 100 1.75 12.26 -14.02
C THR A 100 0.71 12.68 -15.06
N LYS A 101 0.10 11.72 -15.77
CA LYS A 101 -0.99 11.99 -16.72
C LYS A 101 -2.25 12.51 -16.05
N CYS A 102 -2.48 12.11 -14.81
CA CYS A 102 -3.56 12.63 -13.98
C CYS A 102 -3.19 13.89 -13.20
N GLU A 103 -1.95 14.40 -13.34
CA GLU A 103 -1.45 15.56 -12.60
C GLU A 103 -1.52 15.39 -11.06
N ILE A 104 -1.39 14.15 -10.59
CA ILE A 104 -1.48 13.79 -9.17
C ILE A 104 -0.10 13.38 -8.66
N GLN A 105 0.41 14.16 -7.70
CA GLN A 105 1.54 13.73 -6.88
C GLN A 105 1.06 12.72 -5.83
N ILE A 106 1.51 11.48 -5.97
CA ILE A 106 1.20 10.37 -5.07
C ILE A 106 2.48 9.57 -4.75
N ASN A 107 2.61 9.15 -3.50
CA ASN A 107 3.75 8.38 -3.01
C ASN A 107 3.47 6.85 -2.98
N VAL A 108 2.48 6.40 -3.76
CA VAL A 108 2.14 4.98 -3.97
C VAL A 108 2.43 4.68 -5.44
N PRO A 109 3.49 3.93 -5.76
CA PRO A 109 3.83 3.66 -7.16
C PRO A 109 2.80 2.72 -7.80
N ILE A 110 2.40 3.05 -9.02
CA ILE A 110 1.51 2.21 -9.85
C ILE A 110 2.38 1.40 -10.81
N SER A 111 2.79 0.20 -10.38
CA SER A 111 3.65 -0.70 -11.17
C SER A 111 3.62 -2.12 -10.59
N LYS A 112 3.77 -3.15 -11.43
CA LYS A 112 3.97 -4.52 -10.95
C LYS A 112 5.37 -4.76 -10.37
N ASN A 113 6.35 -3.96 -10.78
CA ASN A 113 7.77 -4.14 -10.42
C ASN A 113 8.21 -3.31 -9.20
N VAL A 114 7.26 -2.69 -8.50
CA VAL A 114 7.54 -1.87 -7.32
C VAL A 114 8.03 -2.71 -6.14
N ASN A 115 8.96 -2.14 -5.36
CA ASN A 115 9.29 -2.57 -4.01
C ASN A 115 8.51 -1.73 -2.99
N CYS A 116 7.65 -2.39 -2.20
CA CYS A 116 6.77 -1.72 -1.24
C CYS A 116 7.43 -1.43 0.12
N ASN A 117 8.74 -1.65 0.27
CA ASN A 117 9.50 -1.31 1.48
C ASN A 117 9.93 0.17 1.48
N MET A 118 8.97 1.07 1.26
CA MET A 118 9.12 2.53 1.38
C MET A 118 8.96 2.96 2.83
#